data_AF-A0A527G1Z1-F1
#
_entry.id   AF-A0A527G1Z1-F1
#
_cell.length_a   1.000
_cell.length_b   1.000
_cell.length_c   1.000
_cell.angle_alpha   90.00
_cell.angle_beta   90.00
_cell.angle_gamma   90.00
#
_symmetry.space_group_name_H-M   'P 1'
#
loop_
_entity.id
_entity.type
_entity.pdbx_description
1 polymer ?
#
loop_
_entity_poly.entity_id
_entity_poly.type
_entity_poly.pdbx_seq_one_letter_code
_entity_poly.pdbx_strand_id
1 'polypeptide(L)'
;ASALKWSGGYVWACKNYDGDVQSDTVAQGFGSLGLMTSVLMTPDGKTVEAEAAHGTVTRHYRQHQKGEETSTNSIASIFAWTRGLTHRAKLDDNADLKRFSETL
;
A
#
# COMPACT_ATOMS: atom_id res chain seq x y z
N ALA A 1 23.58 8.26 -2.11
CA ALA A 1 22.15 7.94 -2.22
C ALA A 1 21.64 8.36 -3.61
N SER A 2 21.62 7.43 -4.56
CA SER A 2 21.11 7.70 -5.93
C SER A 2 19.61 7.96 -5.94
N ALA A 3 18.86 7.25 -5.10
CA ALA A 3 17.42 7.39 -4.96
C ALA A 3 16.94 8.79 -4.53
N LEU A 4 17.76 9.55 -3.80
CA LEU A 4 17.44 10.93 -3.39
C LEU A 4 17.64 11.96 -4.50
N LYS A 5 18.37 11.61 -5.58
CA LYS A 5 18.74 12.53 -6.66
C LYS A 5 18.04 12.23 -7.97
N TRP A 6 17.59 10.99 -8.16
CA TRP A 6 16.91 10.56 -9.39
C TRP A 6 15.45 10.96 -9.37
N SER A 7 14.85 11.04 -10.55
CA SER A 7 13.45 11.46 -10.77
C SER A 7 12.41 10.34 -10.57
N GLY A 8 12.79 9.21 -9.96
CA GLY A 8 11.92 8.04 -9.79
C GLY A 8 11.77 7.20 -11.07
N GLY A 9 10.76 6.30 -11.09
CA GLY A 9 10.44 5.47 -12.26
C GLY A 9 11.26 4.18 -12.40
N TYR A 10 11.80 3.66 -11.30
CA TYR A 10 12.60 2.44 -11.27
C TYR A 10 12.18 1.52 -10.12
N VAL A 11 12.55 0.24 -10.20
CA VAL A 11 12.39 -0.73 -9.11
C VAL A 11 13.67 -0.78 -8.28
N TRP A 12 13.53 -0.67 -6.96
CA TRP A 12 14.65 -0.81 -6.03
C TRP A 12 14.54 -2.14 -5.28
N ALA A 13 15.41 -3.09 -5.62
CA ALA A 13 15.51 -4.34 -4.88
C ALA A 13 16.24 -4.11 -3.54
N CYS A 14 15.52 -4.26 -2.44
CA CYS A 14 16.04 -4.14 -1.09
C CYS A 14 16.07 -5.50 -0.39
N LYS A 15 17.04 -5.70 0.52
CA LYS A 15 16.93 -6.78 1.50
C LYS A 15 15.79 -6.44 2.47
N ASN A 16 15.31 -7.44 3.21
CA ASN A 16 14.14 -7.30 4.10
C ASN A 16 14.19 -6.04 4.99
N TYR A 17 15.23 -5.91 5.82
CA TYR A 17 15.38 -4.74 6.71
C TYR A 17 15.54 -3.42 5.98
N ASP A 18 16.29 -3.40 4.87
CA ASP A 18 16.46 -2.19 4.05
C ASP A 18 15.12 -1.78 3.43
N GLY A 19 14.30 -2.74 3.01
CA GLY A 19 12.97 -2.50 2.45
C GLY A 19 12.03 -1.91 3.48
N ASP A 20 11.97 -2.49 4.68
CA ASP A 20 11.17 -2.02 5.80
C ASP A 20 11.48 -0.54 6.12
N VAL A 21 12.74 -0.22 6.44
CA VAL A 21 13.15 1.14 6.83
C VAL A 21 13.04 2.16 5.70
N GLN A 22 13.44 1.80 4.48
CA GLN A 22 13.46 2.76 3.37
C GLN A 22 12.06 2.99 2.79
N SER A 23 11.14 2.02 2.89
CA SER A 23 9.76 2.18 2.41
C SER A 23 9.04 3.31 3.13
N ASP A 24 9.18 3.42 4.46
CA ASP A 24 8.62 4.53 5.25
C ASP A 24 9.18 5.89 4.82
N THR A 25 10.49 5.95 4.57
CA THR A 25 11.16 7.18 4.10
C THR A 25 10.63 7.61 2.75
N VAL A 26 10.45 6.65 1.82
CA VAL A 26 9.86 6.90 0.51
C VAL A 26 8.40 7.33 0.64
N ALA A 27 7.58 6.63 1.43
CA ALA A 27 6.18 6.96 1.62
C ALA A 27 5.98 8.39 2.14
N GLN A 28 6.80 8.79 3.12
CA GLN A 28 6.77 10.15 3.65
C GLN A 28 7.26 11.18 2.63
N GLY A 29 8.27 10.85 1.81
CA GLY A 29 8.74 11.69 0.71
C GLY A 29 7.70 11.91 -0.40
N PHE A 30 6.77 10.97 -0.57
CA PHE A 30 5.64 11.06 -1.51
C PHE A 30 4.33 11.56 -0.84
N GLY A 31 4.39 11.98 0.44
CA GLY A 31 3.30 12.67 1.13
C GLY A 31 2.97 12.09 2.49
N SER A 32 2.57 10.82 2.56
CA SER A 32 2.29 10.13 3.82
C SER A 32 2.30 8.61 3.66
N LEU A 33 2.51 7.88 4.76
CA LEU A 33 2.37 6.43 4.80
C LEU A 33 0.97 5.94 4.35
N GLY A 34 -0.07 6.75 4.54
CA GLY A 34 -1.43 6.46 4.08
C GLY A 34 -1.63 6.53 2.56
N LEU A 35 -0.59 6.89 1.81
CA LEU A 35 -0.58 6.93 0.34
C LEU A 35 0.32 5.84 -0.28
N MET A 36 0.84 4.91 0.53
CA MET A 36 1.65 3.79 0.07
C MET A 36 0.88 2.46 0.14
N THR A 37 1.05 1.64 -0.90
CA THR A 37 0.49 0.28 -0.97
C THR A 37 1.60 -0.76 -0.79
N SER A 38 1.31 -1.87 -0.10
CA SER A 38 2.19 -3.04 -0.01
C SER A 38 1.53 -4.23 -0.72
N VAL A 39 2.32 -4.94 -1.53
CA VAL A 39 1.86 -6.10 -2.30
C VAL A 39 2.95 -7.17 -2.26
N LEU A 40 2.66 -8.30 -1.61
CA LEU A 40 3.49 -9.49 -1.65
C LEU A 40 3.04 -10.39 -2.79
N MET A 41 3.97 -10.79 -3.66
CA MET A 41 3.69 -11.65 -4.82
C MET A 41 4.60 -12.88 -4.81
N THR A 42 4.03 -14.06 -5.05
CA THR A 42 4.81 -15.28 -5.23
C THR A 42 5.57 -15.30 -6.56
N PRO A 43 6.68 -16.06 -6.68
CA PRO A 43 7.48 -16.08 -7.91
C PRO A 43 6.74 -16.57 -9.16
N ASP A 44 5.66 -17.34 -9.00
CA ASP A 44 4.80 -17.79 -10.10
C ASP A 44 3.84 -16.71 -10.61
N GLY A 45 3.76 -15.57 -9.93
CA GLY A 45 2.89 -14.44 -10.25
C GLY A 45 1.39 -14.71 -10.03
N LYS A 46 1.02 -15.81 -9.37
CA LYS A 46 -0.39 -16.21 -9.20
C LYS A 46 -0.96 -15.85 -7.84
N THR A 47 -0.16 -15.92 -6.79
CA THR A 47 -0.60 -15.60 -5.43
C THR A 47 -0.15 -14.21 -5.07
N VAL A 48 -1.09 -13.40 -4.59
CA VAL A 48 -0.85 -12.05 -4.12
C VAL A 48 -1.49 -11.87 -2.75
N GLU A 49 -0.77 -11.21 -1.86
CA GLU A 49 -1.27 -10.62 -0.63
C GLU A 49 -1.12 -9.10 -0.77
N ALA A 50 -2.14 -8.34 -0.37
CA ALA A 50 -2.20 -6.89 -0.53
C ALA A 50 -2.64 -6.26 0.78
N GLU A 51 -1.84 -5.33 1.28
CA GLU A 51 -2.04 -4.66 2.57
C GLU A 51 -1.72 -3.17 2.49
N ALA A 52 -2.11 -2.44 3.53
CA ALA A 52 -1.64 -1.08 3.74
C ALA A 52 -0.19 -1.13 4.26
N ALA A 53 0.68 -0.24 3.77
CA ALA A 53 2.09 -0.22 4.21
C ALA A 53 2.27 0.28 5.66
N HIS A 54 1.24 0.86 6.27
CA HIS A 54 1.30 1.35 7.65
C HIS A 54 0.78 0.33 8.65
N GLY A 55 1.25 0.44 9.89
CA GLY A 55 0.72 -0.34 11.02
C GLY A 55 -0.69 0.07 11.47
N THR A 56 -1.10 -0.41 12.63
CA THR A 56 -2.48 -0.26 13.16
C THR A 56 -2.85 1.14 13.68
N VAL A 57 -1.99 2.14 13.49
CA VAL A 57 -2.20 3.54 13.88
C VAL A 57 -2.65 3.68 15.36
N THR A 58 -2.00 2.93 16.26
CA THR A 58 -2.37 2.79 17.68
C THR A 58 -2.64 4.13 18.38
N ARG A 59 -1.89 5.18 18.04
CA ARG A 59 -2.09 6.52 18.61
C ARG A 59 -3.51 7.05 18.37
N HIS A 60 -4.00 6.98 17.12
CA HIS A 60 -5.36 7.41 16.79
C HIS A 60 -6.39 6.47 17.42
N TYR A 61 -6.10 5.17 17.46
CA TYR A 61 -6.98 4.21 18.11
C TYR A 61 -7.19 4.53 19.61
N ARG A 62 -6.15 4.98 20.33
CA ARG A 62 -6.29 5.42 21.73
C ARG A 62 -7.11 6.69 21.90
N GLN A 63 -7.08 7.61 20.94
CA GLN A 63 -7.95 8.80 20.93
C GLN A 63 -9.40 8.41 20.69
N HIS A 64 -9.64 7.54 19.70
CA HIS A 64 -10.96 6.97 19.43
C HIS A 64 -11.56 6.27 20.66
N GLN A 65 -10.77 5.50 21.41
CA GLN A 65 -11.22 4.85 22.65
C GLN A 65 -11.65 5.83 23.76
N LYS A 66 -11.18 7.08 23.72
CA LYS A 66 -11.58 8.15 24.64
C LYS A 66 -12.80 8.94 24.14
N GLY A 67 -13.33 8.61 22.97
CA GLY A 67 -14.40 9.36 22.31
C GLY A 67 -13.93 10.66 21.64
N GLU A 68 -12.62 10.82 21.44
CA GLU A 68 -12.06 11.97 20.71
C GLU A 68 -12.24 11.78 19.19
N GLU A 69 -12.42 12.88 18.46
CA GLU A 69 -12.43 12.86 17.00
C GLU A 69 -11.04 12.50 16.44
N THR A 70 -11.01 11.70 15.38
CA THR A 70 -9.77 11.26 14.73
C THR A 70 -9.84 11.43 13.22
N SER A 71 -8.72 11.72 12.58
CA SER A 71 -8.60 11.84 11.11
C SER A 71 -7.48 10.93 10.59
N THR A 72 -7.73 9.63 10.59
CA THR A 72 -6.82 8.63 10.00
C THR A 72 -7.08 8.52 8.50
N ASN A 73 -6.04 8.63 7.67
CA ASN A 73 -6.17 8.44 6.23
C ASN A 73 -6.44 6.96 5.90
N SER A 74 -7.57 6.67 5.25
CA SER A 74 -7.99 5.31 4.88
C SER A 74 -7.60 4.90 3.44
N ILE A 75 -6.92 5.76 2.68
CA ILE A 75 -6.62 5.53 1.26
C ILE A 75 -5.79 4.26 1.07
N ALA A 76 -4.69 4.06 1.80
CA ALA A 76 -3.88 2.84 1.70
C ALA A 76 -4.69 1.56 1.99
N SER A 77 -5.60 1.59 2.98
CA SER A 77 -6.49 0.47 3.28
C SER A 77 -7.51 0.20 2.17
N ILE A 78 -8.02 1.24 1.51
CA ILE A 78 -8.91 1.09 0.34
C ILE A 78 -8.11 0.51 -0.84
N PHE A 79 -6.88 0.98 -1.06
CA PHE A 79 -6.04 0.48 -2.14
C PHE A 79 -5.59 -0.98 -1.92
N ALA A 80 -5.46 -1.44 -0.68
CA ALA A 80 -5.26 -2.86 -0.40
C ALA A 80 -6.40 -3.72 -1.00
N TRP A 81 -7.65 -3.29 -0.82
CA TRP A 81 -8.81 -3.92 -1.44
C TRP A 81 -8.77 -3.83 -2.97
N THR A 82 -8.61 -2.65 -3.55
CA THR A 82 -8.65 -2.51 -5.02
C THR A 82 -7.52 -3.27 -5.71
N ARG A 83 -6.33 -3.37 -5.10
CA ARG A 83 -5.22 -4.20 -5.60
C ARG A 83 -5.56 -5.69 -5.57
N GLY A 84 -6.10 -6.19 -4.46
CA GLY A 84 -6.56 -7.58 -4.35
C GLY A 84 -7.65 -7.93 -5.38
N LEU A 85 -8.63 -7.03 -5.55
CA LEU A 85 -9.71 -7.20 -6.53
C LEU A 85 -9.20 -7.12 -7.97
N THR A 86 -8.25 -6.22 -8.27
CA THR A 86 -7.62 -6.13 -9.60
C THR A 86 -6.91 -7.44 -9.96
N HIS A 87 -6.19 -8.05 -8.99
CA HIS A 87 -5.51 -9.32 -9.20
C HIS A 87 -6.51 -10.47 -9.40
N ARG A 88 -7.58 -10.53 -8.60
CA ARG A 88 -8.66 -11.50 -8.78
C ARG A 88 -9.32 -11.38 -10.15
N ALA A 89 -9.63 -10.14 -10.56
CA ALA A 89 -10.21 -9.85 -11.86
C ALA A 89 -9.34 -10.34 -13.02
N LYS A 90 -8.01 -10.18 -12.92
CA LYS A 90 -7.05 -10.69 -13.91
C LYS A 90 -7.05 -12.22 -13.99
N LEU A 91 -7.12 -12.91 -12.85
CA LEU A 91 -7.13 -14.37 -12.82
C LEU A 91 -8.43 -14.98 -13.39
N ASP A 92 -9.55 -14.25 -13.26
CA ASP A 92 -10.89 -14.70 -13.68
C ASP A 92 -11.32 -14.16 -15.05
N ASP A 93 -10.49 -13.33 -15.70
CA ASP A 93 -10.86 -12.57 -16.90
C ASP A 93 -12.16 -11.74 -16.70
N ASN A 94 -12.31 -11.13 -15.53
CA ASN A 94 -13.51 -10.40 -15.13
C ASN A 94 -13.35 -8.89 -15.36
N ALA A 95 -13.82 -8.42 -16.52
CA ALA A 95 -13.72 -7.01 -16.91
C ALA A 95 -14.48 -6.05 -15.99
N ASP A 96 -15.64 -6.45 -15.46
CA ASP A 96 -16.46 -5.61 -14.59
C ASP A 96 -15.77 -5.37 -13.24
N LEU A 97 -15.19 -6.44 -12.66
CA LEU A 97 -14.44 -6.33 -11.42
C LEU A 97 -13.19 -5.46 -11.59
N LYS A 98 -12.48 -5.63 -12.71
CA LYS A 98 -11.33 -4.79 -13.05
C LYS A 98 -11.72 -3.32 -13.15
N ARG A 99 -12.83 -3.01 -13.85
CA ARG A 99 -13.32 -1.63 -13.99
C ARG A 99 -13.69 -1.04 -12.63
N PHE A 100 -14.37 -1.81 -11.78
CA PHE A 100 -14.72 -1.38 -10.42
C PHE A 100 -13.46 -1.02 -9.62
N SER A 101 -12.45 -1.89 -9.61
CA SER A 101 -11.23 -1.68 -8.84
C SER A 101 -10.35 -0.53 -9.37
N GLU A 102 -10.43 -0.21 -10.66
CA GLU A 102 -9.73 0.92 -11.27
C GLU A 102 -10.45 2.27 -11.10
N THR A 103 -11.75 2.26 -10.76
CA THR A 103 -12.57 3.48 -10.65
C THR A 103 -12.70 3.99 -9.21
N LEU A 104 -12.65 3.11 -8.21
CA LEU A 104 -12.76 3.45 -6.79
C LEU A 104 -11.52 4.22 -6.29
#